data_AF-A0A929UML0-F1
#
_entry.id   AF-A0A929UML0-F1
#
_cell.length_a   1.000
_cell.length_b   1.000
_cell.length_c   1.000
_cell.angle_alpha   90.00
_cell.angle_beta   90.00
_cell.angle_gamma   90.00
#
_symmetry.space_group_name_H-M   'P 1'
#
loop_
_entity.id
_entity.type
_entity.pdbx_description
1 polymer ?
#
loop_
_entity_poly.entity_id
_entity_poly.type
_entity_poly.pdbx_seq_one_letter_code
_entity_poly.pdbx_strand_id
1 'polypeptide(L)' 'IMKALYEIGFDGPIRPDHGRMIWDEVAMPGYGLYDRALGATYLNGLWEAIEKSHERRDA' A
#
# COMPACT_ATOMS: atom_id res chain seq x y z
N ILE A 1 -3.87 -3.86 -9.65
CA ILE A 1 -4.46 -4.33 -8.37
C ILE A 1 -5.14 -3.17 -7.65
N MET A 2 -4.40 -2.18 -7.11
CA MET A 2 -4.99 -1.03 -6.38
C MET A 2 -6.11 -0.32 -7.16
N LYS A 3 -5.90 -0.04 -8.46
CA LYS A 3 -6.93 0.57 -9.31
C LYS A 3 -8.20 -0.28 -9.41
N ALA A 4 -8.06 -1.59 -9.57
CA ALA A 4 -9.20 -2.50 -9.65
C ALA A 4 -9.97 -2.56 -8.32
N LEU A 5 -9.26 -2.55 -7.17
CA LEU A 5 -9.89 -2.47 -5.85
C LEU A 5 -10.66 -1.16 -5.66
N TYR A 6 -10.09 -0.04 -6.12
CA TYR A 6 -10.77 1.25 -6.12
C TYR A 6 -12.03 1.24 -6.99
N GLU A 7 -11.93 0.74 -8.23
CA GLU A 7 -13.04 0.70 -9.21
C GLU A 7 -14.22 -0.16 -8.76
N ILE A 8 -13.99 -1.21 -7.97
CA ILE A 8 -15.07 -2.04 -7.40
C ILE A 8 -15.61 -1.49 -6.08
N GLY A 9 -15.09 -0.36 -5.57
CA GLY A 9 -15.50 0.23 -4.30
C GLY A 9 -15.12 -0.62 -3.08
N PHE A 10 -13.94 -1.25 -3.08
CA PHE A 10 -13.48 -2.03 -1.94
C PHE A 10 -13.24 -1.14 -0.70
N ASP A 11 -13.86 -1.49 0.43
CA ASP A 11 -13.80 -0.76 1.71
C ASP A 11 -13.19 -1.62 2.85
N GLY A 12 -12.47 -2.69 2.50
CA GLY A 12 -11.81 -3.56 3.47
C GLY A 12 -10.39 -3.09 3.83
N PRO A 13 -9.78 -3.70 4.87
CA PRO A 13 -8.39 -3.41 5.22
C PRO A 13 -7.41 -3.96 4.15
N ILE A 14 -6.39 -3.17 3.82
CA ILE A 14 -5.28 -3.55 2.94
C ILE A 14 -3.98 -3.51 3.76
N ARG A 15 -3.11 -4.51 3.57
CA ARG A 15 -1.80 -4.58 4.22
C ARG A 15 -0.69 -4.95 3.22
N PRO A 16 0.56 -4.52 3.46
CA PRO A 16 1.74 -4.90 2.66
C PRO A 16 2.14 -6.38 2.81
N ASP A 17 1.46 -7.10 3.71
CA ASP A 17 1.68 -8.50 4.06
C ASP A 17 3.05 -8.82 4.67
N HIS A 18 4.07 -9.07 3.84
CA HIS A 18 5.44 -9.39 4.22
C HIS A 18 6.43 -8.38 3.63
N GLY A 19 7.56 -8.19 4.31
CA GLY A 19 8.63 -7.29 3.87
C GLY A 19 10.00 -7.95 3.89
N ARG A 20 10.95 -7.32 3.21
CA ARG A 20 12.37 -7.66 3.28
C ARG A 20 12.93 -7.26 4.65
N MET A 21 13.98 -7.96 5.08
CA MET A 21 14.81 -7.49 6.19
C MET A 21 15.75 -6.42 5.67
N ILE A 22 15.59 -5.18 6.15
CA ILE A 22 16.41 -4.03 5.76
C ILE A 22 16.98 -3.37 7.02
N TRP A 23 18.07 -2.62 6.84
CA TRP A 23 18.72 -1.85 7.93
C TRP A 23 19.08 -2.71 9.15
N ASP A 24 19.58 -3.92 8.90
CA ASP A 24 20.03 -4.88 9.91
C ASP A 24 18.98 -5.19 11.00
N GLU A 25 17.69 -5.10 10.66
CA GLU A 25 16.58 -5.43 11.55
C GLU A 25 16.60 -6.91 11.96
N VAL A 26 16.43 -7.18 13.27
CA VAL A 26 16.25 -8.53 13.81
C VAL A 26 14.77 -8.77 14.11
N ALA A 27 14.11 -9.55 13.26
CA ALA A 27 12.70 -9.93 13.41
C ALA A 27 12.44 -11.33 12.85
N MET A 28 11.21 -11.83 13.03
CA MET A 28 10.76 -13.07 12.39
C MET A 28 10.76 -12.90 10.85
N PRO A 29 11.22 -13.90 10.07
CA PRO A 29 11.30 -13.82 8.61
C PRO A 29 10.03 -13.26 7.96
N GLY A 30 10.15 -12.16 7.21
CA GLY A 30 9.04 -11.51 6.51
C GLY A 30 8.19 -10.55 7.37
N TYR A 31 8.39 -10.52 8.69
CA TYR A 31 7.61 -9.71 9.63
C TYR A 31 8.38 -8.52 10.22
N GLY A 32 9.53 -8.15 9.64
CA GLY A 32 10.23 -6.90 9.98
C GLY A 32 9.36 -5.67 9.76
N LEU A 33 9.53 -4.63 10.58
CA LEU A 33 8.77 -3.39 10.55
C LEU A 33 9.10 -2.56 9.32
N TYR A 34 10.39 -2.40 8.99
CA TYR A 34 10.83 -1.31 8.14
C TYR A 34 10.31 -1.40 6.70
N ASP A 35 10.56 -2.51 6.02
CA ASP A 35 10.11 -2.68 4.62
C ASP A 35 8.59 -2.79 4.53
N ARG A 36 7.92 -3.34 5.56
CA ARG A 36 6.45 -3.37 5.62
C ARG A 36 5.87 -1.96 5.78
N ALA A 37 6.45 -1.11 6.62
CA ALA A 37 6.02 0.27 6.75
C ALA A 37 6.19 1.04 5.43
N LEU A 38 7.32 0.85 4.74
CA LEU A 38 7.53 1.39 3.39
C LEU A 38 6.46 0.89 2.41
N GLY A 39 6.18 -0.41 2.41
CA GLY A 39 5.11 -1.00 1.59
C GLY A 39 3.74 -0.38 1.87
N ALA A 40 3.37 -0.18 3.14
CA ALA A 40 2.11 0.46 3.50
C ALA A 40 2.02 1.91 3.00
N THR A 41 3.09 2.70 3.15
CA THR A 41 3.12 4.07 2.63
C THR A 41 3.06 4.13 1.10
N TYR A 42 3.68 3.17 0.41
CA TYR A 42 3.59 3.05 -1.03
C TYR A 42 2.15 2.73 -1.50
N LEU A 43 1.47 1.81 -0.82
CA LEU A 43 0.06 1.50 -1.10
C LEU A 43 -0.84 2.73 -0.90
N ASN A 44 -0.61 3.51 0.16
CA ASN A 44 -1.33 4.77 0.39
C ASN A 44 -1.09 5.78 -0.75
N GLY A 45 0.16 5.96 -1.18
CA GLY A 45 0.49 6.86 -2.29
C GLY A 45 -0.16 6.45 -3.61
N LEU A 46 -0.21 5.14 -3.90
CA LEU A 46 -0.94 4.63 -5.07
C LEU A 46 -2.45 4.92 -4.97
N TRP A 47 -3.06 4.71 -3.80
CA TRP A 47 -4.49 4.98 -3.59
C TRP A 47 -4.81 6.46 -3.79
N GLU A 48 -4.05 7.34 -3.16
CA GLU A 48 -4.19 8.81 -3.30
C GLU A 48 -4.04 9.24 -4.77
N ALA A 49 -3.06 8.70 -5.50
CA ALA A 49 -2.85 9.03 -6.90
C ALA A 49 -4.03 8.61 -7.78
N ILE A 50 -4.65 7.46 -7.50
CA ILE A 50 -5.85 6.96 -8.20
C ILE A 50 -7.03 7.89 -7.94
N GLU A 51 -7.32 8.19 -6.67
CA GLU A 51 -8.43 9.05 -6.25
C GLU A 51 -8.33 10.43 -6.91
N LYS A 52 -7.20 11.12 -6.77
CA LYS A 52 -6.98 12.44 -7.40
C LYS A 52 -7.04 12.40 -8.93
N SER A 53 -6.73 11.27 -9.54
CA SER A 53 -6.84 11.12 -11.00
C SER A 53 -8.28 10.93 -11.44
N HIS A 54 -9.12 10.29 -10.61
CA HIS A 54 -10.55 10.17 -10.85
C HIS A 54 -11.24 11.52 -10.71
N GLU A 55 -10.99 12.26 -9.62
CA GLU A 55 -11.54 13.60 -9.39
C GLU A 55 -11.23 14.56 -10.55
N ARG A 56 -9.98 14.56 -11.05
CA ARG A 56 -9.59 15.38 -12.21
C ARG A 56 -10.30 15.03 -13.51
N ARG A 57 -10.80 13.81 -13.65
CA ARG A 57 -11.52 13.36 -14.84
C ARG A 57 -13.01 13.76 -14.78
N ASP A 58 -13.55 13.88 -13.58
CA ASP A 58 -14.94 14.24 -13.34
C ASP A 58 -15.18 15.75 -13.24
N ALA A 59 -14.10 16.54 -13.18
CA ALA A 59 -14.08 18.02 -13.22
C ALA A 59 -14.10 18.58 -14.65
#